data_AF-A0A921BB95-F1
#
_entry.id   AF-A0A921BB95-F1
#
_cell.length_a   1.000
_cell.length_b   1.000
_cell.length_c   1.000
_cell.angle_alpha   90.00
_cell.angle_beta   90.00
_cell.angle_gamma   90.00
#
_symmetry.space_group_name_H-M   'P 1'
#
loop_
_entity.id
_entity.type
_entity.pdbx_description
1 polymer ?
#
loop_
_entity_poly.entity_id
_entity_poly.type
_entity_poly.pdbx_seq_one_letter_code
_entity_poly.pdbx_strand_id
1 'polypeptide(L)'
;MAYIGERTGAVTLVCDSDESCATASTVLTAAARANYSMPPDHGAAIVQLIMNTPELRSSWEEELKEIRDRINRLRSQFVQKLKDAEIARDFGFIENEKGMFSFLGVDTGQIKTLIENYSIFFSQF
;
A
#
# COMPACT_ATOMS: atom_id res chain seq x y z
N MET A 1 -6.48 -10.31 2.87
CA MET A 1 -7.45 -9.29 3.35
C MET A 1 -6.78 -7.93 3.57
N ALA A 2 -7.34 -6.84 3.03
CA ALA A 2 -6.88 -5.47 3.32
C ALA A 2 -7.94 -4.73 4.16
N TYR A 3 -7.67 -4.51 5.45
CA TYR A 3 -8.58 -3.86 6.40
C TYR A 3 -8.47 -2.33 6.32
N ILE A 4 -8.97 -1.74 5.24
CA ILE A 4 -8.87 -0.29 4.99
C ILE A 4 -9.73 0.54 5.98
N GLY A 5 -10.75 -0.08 6.59
CA GLY A 5 -11.71 0.57 7.50
C GLY A 5 -11.37 0.53 8.99
N GLU A 6 -10.58 -0.44 9.46
CA GLU A 6 -10.32 -0.68 10.90
C GLU A 6 -9.30 0.28 11.53
N ARG A 7 -8.73 1.20 10.73
CA ARG A 7 -7.79 2.24 11.14
C ARG A 7 -6.61 1.69 11.97
N THR A 8 -6.11 0.52 11.58
CA THR A 8 -5.06 -0.20 12.31
C THR A 8 -3.67 0.13 11.75
N GLY A 9 -2.75 0.49 12.64
CA GLY A 9 -1.35 0.77 12.33
C GLY A 9 -0.52 0.83 13.61
N ALA A 10 0.78 1.00 13.47
CA ALA A 10 1.71 1.11 14.60
C ALA A 10 2.77 2.18 14.32
N VAL A 11 3.29 2.78 15.40
CA VAL A 11 4.47 3.65 15.38
C VAL A 11 5.56 2.94 16.19
N THR A 12 6.75 2.80 15.60
CA THR A 12 7.90 2.19 16.26
C THR A 12 9.00 3.24 16.38
N LEU A 13 9.54 3.39 17.59
CA LEU A 13 10.69 4.24 17.87
C LEU A 13 11.92 3.36 18.09
N VAL A 14 13.04 3.71 17.45
CA VAL A 14 14.34 3.08 17.67
C VAL A 14 15.22 4.11 18.34
N CYS A 15 15.80 3.77 19.50
CA CYS A 15 16.60 4.69 20.30
C CYS A 15 17.94 4.07 20.66
N ASP A 16 18.90 4.93 21.00
CA ASP A 16 20.29 4.53 21.29
C ASP A 16 20.46 3.92 22.69
N SER A 17 19.45 4.06 23.57
CA SER A 17 19.44 3.51 24.93
C SER A 17 18.04 3.26 25.47
N ASP A 18 17.92 2.39 26.47
CA ASP A 18 16.65 2.12 27.17
C ASP A 18 16.06 3.39 27.81
N GLU A 19 16.91 4.26 28.37
CA GLU A 19 16.50 5.52 29.00
C GLU A 19 15.89 6.49 27.97
N SER A 20 16.52 6.63 26.80
CA SER A 20 16.00 7.47 25.73
C SER A 20 14.67 6.92 25.17
N CYS A 21 14.54 5.61 25.05
CA CYS A 21 13.29 4.97 24.63
C CYS A 21 12.16 5.10 25.64
N ALA A 22 12.42 4.97 26.94
CA ALA A 22 11.42 5.20 27.98
C ALA A 22 10.89 6.65 27.93
N THR A 23 11.79 7.62 27.75
CA THR A 23 11.45 9.03 27.61
C THR A 23 10.61 9.27 26.35
N ALA A 24 11.06 8.80 25.20
CA ALA A 24 10.38 8.99 23.92
C ALA A 24 8.99 8.32 23.89
N SER A 25 8.86 7.12 24.46
CA SER A 25 7.57 6.42 24.58
C SER A 25 6.57 7.19 25.43
N THR A 26 7.04 7.86 26.49
CA THR A 26 6.18 8.71 27.35
C THR A 26 5.63 9.90 26.56
N VAL A 27 6.49 10.58 25.81
CA VAL A 27 6.10 11.72 24.96
C VAL A 27 5.12 11.29 23.87
N LEU A 28 5.39 10.18 23.18
CA LEU A 28 4.51 9.64 22.14
C LEU A 28 3.13 9.28 22.70
N THR A 29 3.09 8.64 23.87
CA THR A 29 1.82 8.27 24.54
C THR A 29 1.04 9.50 24.97
N ALA A 30 1.71 10.54 25.46
CA ALA A 30 1.06 11.80 25.82
C ALA A 30 0.46 12.50 24.58
N ALA A 31 1.20 12.56 23.47
CA ALA A 31 0.72 13.12 22.21
C ALA A 31 -0.49 12.34 21.65
N ALA A 32 -0.44 11.01 21.67
CA ALA A 32 -1.56 10.15 21.29
C ALA A 32 -2.81 10.42 22.13
N ARG A 33 -2.65 10.51 23.46
CA ARG A 33 -3.76 10.80 24.39
C ARG A 33 -4.38 12.17 24.14
N ALA A 34 -3.57 13.18 23.86
CA ALA A 34 -4.05 14.52 23.55
C ALA A 34 -4.82 14.59 22.23
N ASN A 35 -4.53 13.71 21.27
CA ASN A 35 -5.13 13.73 19.93
C ASN A 35 -6.41 12.89 19.86
N TYR A 36 -6.36 11.64 20.35
CA TYR A 36 -7.46 10.69 20.20
C TYR A 36 -7.74 9.85 21.46
N SER A 37 -7.17 10.22 22.62
CA SER A 37 -7.26 9.49 23.89
C SER A 37 -6.67 8.08 23.83
N MET A 38 -7.36 7.13 23.21
CA MET A 38 -6.95 5.72 23.09
C MET A 38 -7.26 5.20 21.69
N PRO A 39 -6.40 4.35 21.09
CA PRO A 39 -6.66 3.79 19.77
C PRO A 39 -7.83 2.78 19.78
N PRO A 40 -8.49 2.54 18.64
CA PRO A 40 -9.49 1.48 18.51
C PRO A 40 -8.84 0.09 18.67
N ASP A 41 -9.51 -0.81 19.39
CA ASP A 41 -8.97 -2.13 19.78
C ASP A 41 -9.16 -3.21 18.70
N HIS A 42 -10.34 -3.24 18.08
CA HIS A 42 -10.79 -4.37 17.25
C HIS A 42 -9.82 -4.76 16.12
N GLY A 43 -9.37 -3.78 15.33
CA GLY A 43 -8.42 -4.07 14.25
C GLY A 43 -7.05 -4.53 14.73
N ALA A 44 -6.56 -4.00 15.87
CA ALA A 44 -5.32 -4.47 16.49
C ALA A 44 -5.46 -5.91 17.01
N ALA A 45 -6.61 -6.25 17.61
CA ALA A 45 -6.91 -7.60 18.07
C ALA A 45 -6.94 -8.62 16.91
N ILE A 46 -7.51 -8.25 15.75
CA ILE A 46 -7.48 -9.10 14.55
C ILE A 46 -6.05 -9.33 14.07
N VAL A 47 -5.25 -8.26 13.95
CA VAL A 47 -3.85 -8.38 13.54
C VAL A 47 -3.08 -9.27 14.51
N GLN A 48 -3.28 -9.09 15.82
CA GLN A 48 -2.66 -9.93 16.84
C GLN A 48 -3.04 -11.40 16.68
N LEU A 49 -4.32 -11.70 16.46
CA LEU A 49 -4.81 -13.06 16.25
C LEU A 49 -4.15 -13.72 15.03
N ILE A 50 -4.09 -13.01 13.90
CA ILE A 50 -3.46 -13.50 12.67
C ILE A 50 -1.97 -13.75 12.90
N MET A 51 -1.25 -12.80 13.52
CA MET A 51 0.20 -12.88 13.69
C MET A 51 0.64 -13.96 14.68
N ASN A 52 -0.19 -14.24 15.70
CA ASN A 52 0.11 -15.24 16.75
C ASN A 52 -0.40 -16.65 16.43
N THR A 53 -1.16 -16.84 15.35
CA THR A 53 -1.69 -18.15 14.94
C THR A 53 -0.99 -18.59 13.65
N PRO A 54 -0.09 -19.59 13.67
CA PRO A 54 0.73 -19.96 12.52
C PRO A 54 -0.07 -20.24 11.24
N GLU A 55 -1.22 -20.90 11.37
CA GLU A 55 -2.09 -21.25 10.25
C GLU A 55 -2.72 -20.01 9.62
N LEU A 56 -3.21 -19.07 10.45
CA LEU A 56 -3.78 -17.80 9.98
C LEU A 56 -2.73 -16.90 9.34
N ARG A 57 -1.53 -16.86 9.92
CA ARG A 57 -0.39 -16.13 9.36
C ARG A 57 -0.03 -16.67 7.97
N SER A 58 0.09 -17.99 7.84
CA SER A 58 0.40 -18.63 6.56
C SER A 58 -0.65 -18.30 5.50
N SER A 59 -1.94 -18.40 5.86
CA SER A 59 -3.05 -18.04 4.96
C SER A 59 -2.98 -16.57 4.54
N TRP A 60 -2.68 -15.66 5.48
CA TRP A 60 -2.55 -14.24 5.20
C TRP A 60 -1.36 -13.92 4.28
N GLU A 61 -0.20 -14.55 4.51
CA GLU A 61 0.98 -14.41 3.66
C GLU A 61 0.75 -14.94 2.23
N GLU A 62 0.00 -16.04 2.10
CA GLU A 62 -0.41 -16.60 0.80
C GLU A 62 -1.34 -15.65 0.04
N GLU A 63 -2.39 -15.14 0.67
CA GLU A 63 -3.29 -14.15 0.06
C GLU A 63 -2.53 -12.88 -0.37
N LEU A 64 -1.60 -12.39 0.46
CA LEU A 64 -0.78 -11.23 0.11
C LEU A 64 0.12 -11.50 -1.09
N LYS A 65 0.70 -12.70 -1.16
CA LYS A 65 1.51 -13.13 -2.30
C LYS A 65 0.67 -13.18 -3.58
N GLU A 66 -0.53 -13.74 -3.54
CA GLU A 66 -1.43 -13.79 -4.70
C GLU A 66 -1.78 -12.39 -5.21
N ILE A 67 -2.10 -11.45 -4.32
CA ILE A 67 -2.41 -10.06 -4.69
C ILE A 67 -1.20 -9.40 -5.34
N ARG A 68 0.00 -9.55 -4.74
CA ARG A 68 1.24 -9.00 -5.28
C ARG A 68 1.55 -9.59 -6.66
N ASP A 69 1.43 -10.90 -6.81
CA ASP A 69 1.75 -11.60 -8.05
C ASP A 69 0.75 -11.24 -9.16
N ARG A 70 -0.53 -11.02 -8.81
CA ARG A 70 -1.55 -10.48 -9.72
C ARG A 70 -1.20 -9.08 -10.21
N ILE A 71 -0.76 -8.17 -9.33
CA ILE A 71 -0.34 -6.81 -9.72
C ILE A 71 0.83 -6.87 -10.70
N ASN A 72 1.86 -7.67 -10.40
CA ASN A 72 3.02 -7.82 -11.27
C ASN A 72 2.61 -8.38 -12.65
N ARG A 73 1.72 -9.37 -12.68
CA ARG A 73 1.20 -9.95 -13.93
C ARG A 73 0.48 -8.91 -14.78
N LEU A 74 -0.38 -8.08 -14.17
CA LEU A 74 -1.10 -7.02 -14.88
C LEU A 74 -0.14 -5.97 -15.46
N ARG A 75 0.94 -5.63 -14.73
CA ARG A 75 1.98 -4.72 -15.23
C ARG A 75 2.70 -5.27 -16.45
N SER A 76 3.16 -6.52 -16.39
CA SER A 76 3.80 -7.17 -17.55
C SER A 76 2.86 -7.27 -18.75
N GLN A 77 1.59 -7.63 -18.52
CA GLN A 77 0.59 -7.67 -19.59
C GLN A 77 0.34 -6.29 -20.21
N PHE A 78 0.29 -5.24 -19.39
CA PHE A 78 0.10 -3.88 -19.88
C PHE A 78 1.28 -3.42 -20.75
N VAL A 79 2.51 -3.63 -20.28
CA VAL A 79 3.71 -3.28 -21.05
C VAL A 79 3.80 -4.09 -22.34
N GLN A 80 3.51 -5.39 -22.30
CA GLN A 80 3.50 -6.21 -23.52
C GLN A 80 2.47 -5.70 -24.53
N LYS A 81 1.24 -5.39 -24.10
CA LYS A 81 0.20 -4.85 -24.99
C LYS A 81 0.57 -3.50 -25.61
N LEU A 82 1.29 -2.64 -24.89
CA LEU A 82 1.78 -1.39 -25.44
C LEU A 82 2.89 -1.60 -26.49
N LYS A 83 3.76 -2.60 -26.28
CA LYS A 83 4.76 -3.01 -27.28
C LYS A 83 4.10 -3.60 -28.52
N ASP A 84 3.11 -4.48 -28.35
CA ASP A 84 2.36 -5.10 -29.45
C ASP A 84 1.56 -4.07 -30.28
N ALA A 85 1.16 -2.96 -29.64
CA ALA A 85 0.51 -1.82 -30.29
C ALA A 85 1.51 -0.84 -30.94
N GLU A 86 2.80 -1.18 -30.98
CA GLU A 86 3.88 -0.39 -31.59
C GLU A 86 3.95 1.06 -31.10
N ILE A 87 3.62 1.30 -29.83
CA ILE A 87 3.70 2.64 -29.22
C ILE A 87 5.18 3.06 -29.14
N ALA A 88 5.51 4.21 -29.74
CA ALA A 88 6.88 4.70 -29.86
C ALA A 88 7.61 4.94 -28.51
N ARG A 89 6.86 5.19 -27.44
CA ARG A 89 7.42 5.41 -26.10
C ARG A 89 7.63 4.07 -25.40
N ASP A 90 8.79 3.91 -24.77
CA ASP A 90 9.06 2.76 -23.91
C ASP A 90 8.37 2.90 -22.54
N PHE A 91 7.58 1.87 -22.19
CA PHE A 91 6.88 1.74 -20.93
C PHE A 91 7.45 0.63 -20.02
N GLY A 92 8.62 0.06 -20.34
CA GLY A 92 9.26 -1.00 -19.57
C GLY A 92 9.52 -0.67 -18.10
N PHE A 93 9.57 0.61 -17.74
CA PHE A 93 9.72 1.04 -16.35
C PHE A 93 8.55 0.57 -15.45
N ILE A 94 7.34 0.40 -15.99
CA ILE A 94 6.14 -0.01 -15.22
C ILE A 94 6.32 -1.40 -14.61
N GLU A 95 7.05 -2.31 -15.27
CA GLU A 95 7.33 -3.66 -14.73
C GLU A 95 8.23 -3.62 -13.50
N ASN A 96 9.06 -2.60 -13.39
CA ASN A 96 10.05 -2.45 -12.32
C ASN A 96 9.53 -1.69 -11.11
N GLU A 97 8.46 -0.90 -11.29
CA GLU A 97 7.78 -0.22 -10.18
C GLU A 97 7.30 -1.23 -9.12
N LYS A 98 7.03 -0.76 -7.91
CA LYS A 98 6.53 -1.56 -6.78
C LYS A 98 5.31 -0.90 -6.14
N GLY A 99 4.48 -1.71 -5.49
CA GLY A 99 3.23 -1.24 -4.89
C GLY A 99 2.04 -1.29 -5.85
N MET A 100 0.93 -0.71 -5.43
CA MET A 100 -0.36 -0.78 -6.14
C MET A 100 -0.48 0.21 -7.30
N PHE A 101 0.27 1.30 -7.27
CA PHE A 101 0.14 2.41 -8.21
C PHE A 101 1.36 2.51 -9.12
N SER A 102 1.13 3.02 -10.33
CA SER A 102 2.15 3.23 -11.36
C SER A 102 2.03 4.63 -11.93
N PHE A 103 3.16 5.28 -12.20
CA PHE A 103 3.14 6.60 -12.83
C PHE A 103 3.25 6.44 -14.34
N LEU A 104 2.12 6.49 -15.06
CA LEU A 104 2.13 6.25 -16.52
C LEU A 104 2.83 7.35 -17.32
N GLY A 105 3.10 8.51 -16.71
CA GLY A 105 3.73 9.64 -17.36
C GLY A 105 2.94 10.21 -18.54
N VAL A 106 1.61 10.03 -18.54
CA VAL A 106 0.69 10.65 -19.50
C VAL A 106 0.42 12.10 -19.11
N ASP A 107 0.21 12.96 -20.09
CA ASP A 107 -0.12 14.37 -19.85
C ASP A 107 -1.62 14.58 -19.54
N THR A 108 -1.97 15.79 -19.10
CA THR A 108 -3.35 16.13 -18.73
C THR A 108 -4.33 16.06 -19.88
N GLY A 109 -3.89 16.32 -21.12
CA GLY A 109 -4.70 16.17 -22.33
C GLY A 109 -5.01 14.70 -22.60
N GLN A 110 -4.00 13.83 -22.50
CA GLN A 110 -4.15 12.38 -22.62
C GLN A 110 -5.08 11.81 -21.55
N ILE A 111 -4.93 12.23 -20.28
CA ILE A 111 -5.84 11.83 -19.19
C ILE A 111 -7.28 12.24 -19.51
N LYS A 112 -7.49 13.47 -19.96
CA LYS A 112 -8.83 13.96 -20.33
C LYS A 112 -9.44 13.11 -21.44
N THR A 113 -8.68 12.80 -22.49
CA THR A 113 -9.13 11.91 -23.57
C THR A 113 -9.50 10.52 -23.05
N LEU A 114 -8.68 9.94 -22.17
CA LEU A 114 -8.95 8.63 -21.55
C LEU A 114 -10.25 8.62 -20.74
N ILE A 115 -10.55 9.71 -20.02
CA ILE A 115 -11.78 9.86 -19.25
C ILE A 115 -12.98 10.06 -20.18
N GLU A 116 -12.94 11.05 -21.07
CA GLU A 116 -14.10 11.48 -21.86
C GLU A 116 -14.49 10.48 -22.95
N ASN A 117 -13.50 9.86 -23.61
CA ASN A 117 -13.76 9.03 -24.78
C ASN A 117 -13.73 7.53 -24.46
N TYR A 118 -13.10 7.12 -23.35
CA TYR A 118 -12.88 5.72 -23.02
C TYR A 118 -13.34 5.32 -21.61
N SER A 119 -13.85 6.26 -20.80
CA SER A 119 -14.29 6.01 -19.41
C SER A 119 -13.20 5.38 -18.54
N ILE A 120 -11.93 5.72 -18.80
CA ILE A 120 -10.78 5.27 -18.01
C ILE A 120 -10.39 6.38 -17.04
N PHE A 121 -10.61 6.12 -15.75
CA PHE A 121 -10.40 7.10 -14.69
C PHE A 121 -9.04 6.92 -14.02
N PHE A 122 -8.37 8.05 -13.77
CA PHE A 122 -7.10 8.12 -13.05
C PHE A 122 -7.31 8.85 -11.73
N SER A 123 -6.54 8.48 -10.71
CA SER A 123 -6.43 9.29 -9.50
C SER A 123 -5.70 10.59 -9.83
N GLN A 124 -6.40 11.73 -9.66
CA GLN A 124 -5.78 13.05 -9.73
C GLN A 124 -4.99 13.27 -8.43
N PHE A 125 -3.67 13.46 -8.55
CA PHE A 125 -2.81 13.92 -7.46
C PHE A 125 -2.06 15.17 -7.92
#